data_AF-B8GUN3-F1
#
_entry.id   AF-B8GUN3-F1
#
_cell.length_a   1.000
_cell.length_b   1.000
_cell.length_c   1.000
_cell.angle_alpha   90.00
_cell.angle_beta   90.00
_cell.angle_gamma   90.00
#
_symmetry.space_group_name_H-M   'P 1'
#
loop_
_entity.id
_entity.type
_entity.pdbx_description
1 polymer ?
#
loop_
_entity_poly.entity_id
_entity_poly.type
_entity_poly.pdbx_seq_one_letter_code
_entity_poly.pdbx_strand_id
1 'polypeptide(L)'
;MMKSGLRTLVTLAATLLLFAIVTSPLHASMVGTGELLASEQAHVDRATLMQTLSREDIREQMERMGVSPEAAQERVSRMTDAEVAELNQRLAELPAGAGVVETVLIIFLILVLLDALGVTDIFSFIRPVR
;
A
#
# COMPACT_ATOMS: atom_id res chain seq x y z
N MET A 1 53.55 3.68 -26.15
CA MET A 1 52.42 2.72 -26.13
C MET A 1 51.16 3.18 -25.38
N MET A 2 51.13 4.31 -24.66
CA MET A 2 49.93 4.75 -23.89
C MET A 2 48.83 5.48 -24.67
N LYS A 3 49.11 6.03 -25.86
CA LYS A 3 48.11 6.83 -26.62
C LYS A 3 47.06 5.98 -27.36
N SER A 4 47.36 4.72 -27.70
CA SER A 4 46.40 3.82 -28.37
C SER A 4 45.36 3.28 -27.39
N GLY A 5 45.75 2.96 -26.15
CA GLY A 5 44.84 2.51 -25.09
C GLY A 5 43.80 3.56 -24.69
N LEU A 6 44.20 4.85 -24.67
CA LEU A 6 43.27 5.94 -24.38
C LEU A 6 42.19 6.08 -25.47
N ARG A 7 42.56 5.88 -26.74
CA ARG A 7 41.60 5.96 -27.86
C ARG A 7 40.61 4.80 -27.85
N THR A 8 41.06 3.57 -27.59
CA THR A 8 40.16 2.41 -27.45
C THR A 8 39.25 2.51 -26.24
N LEU A 9 39.73 3.07 -25.12
CA LEU A 9 38.92 3.30 -23.93
C LEU A 9 37.82 4.35 -24.18
N VAL A 10 38.16 5.43 -24.89
CA VAL A 10 37.18 6.48 -25.27
C VAL A 10 36.15 5.93 -26.25
N THR A 11 36.53 5.12 -27.24
CA THR A 11 35.57 4.51 -28.17
C THR A 11 34.65 3.51 -27.46
N LEU A 12 35.18 2.72 -26.52
CA LEU A 12 34.38 1.75 -25.76
C LEU A 12 33.39 2.46 -24.83
N ALA A 13 33.82 3.53 -24.16
CA ALA A 13 32.94 4.36 -23.34
C ALA A 13 31.85 5.02 -24.18
N ALA A 14 32.17 5.53 -25.37
CA ALA A 14 31.20 6.14 -26.27
C ALA A 14 30.15 5.13 -26.76
N THR A 15 30.55 3.90 -27.10
CA THR A 15 29.60 2.84 -27.49
C THR A 15 28.71 2.39 -26.34
N LEU A 16 29.24 2.32 -25.12
CA LEU A 16 28.46 1.94 -23.93
C LEU A 16 27.42 3.02 -23.59
N LEU A 17 27.79 4.28 -23.75
CA LEU A 17 26.91 5.44 -23.50
C LEU A 17 25.81 5.55 -24.56
N LEU A 18 26.11 5.22 -25.83
CA LEU A 18 25.11 5.08 -26.89
C LEU A 18 24.10 3.95 -26.61
N PHE A 19 24.56 2.81 -26.07
CA PHE A 19 23.67 1.71 -25.70
C PHE A 19 22.75 2.06 -24.51
N ALA A 20 23.25 2.85 -23.54
CA ALA A 20 22.48 3.30 -22.39
C ALA A 20 21.32 4.25 -22.74
N ILE A 21 21.41 4.98 -23.86
CA ILE A 21 20.33 5.87 -24.33
C ILE A 21 19.16 5.06 -24.92
N VAL A 22 19.44 3.90 -25.53
CA VAL A 22 18.42 3.03 -26.16
C VAL A 22 17.57 2.30 -25.11
N THR A 23 18.07 2.17 -23.87
CA THR A 23 17.32 1.54 -22.76
C THR A 23 16.48 2.53 -21.95
N SER A 24 16.22 3.72 -22.47
CA SER A 24 15.17 4.56 -21.90
C SER A 24 13.87 3.75 -21.93
N PRO A 25 13.19 3.50 -20.79
CA PRO A 25 11.85 2.93 -20.83
C PRO A 25 10.99 3.95 -21.57
N LEU A 26 10.71 3.68 -22.84
CA LEU A 26 9.61 4.32 -23.53
C LEU A 26 8.39 4.00 -22.65
N HIS A 27 7.88 4.99 -21.93
CA HIS A 27 6.52 4.99 -21.44
C HIS A 27 5.62 4.96 -22.68
N ALA A 28 5.53 3.80 -23.30
CA ALA A 28 4.57 3.48 -24.31
C ALA A 28 3.22 3.58 -23.61
N SER A 29 2.56 4.71 -23.82
CA SER A 29 1.12 4.81 -23.63
C SER A 29 0.49 3.68 -24.47
N MET A 30 0.17 2.57 -23.83
CA MET A 30 -0.63 1.50 -24.42
C MET A 30 -2.07 1.99 -24.50
N VAL A 31 -2.33 2.87 -25.48
CA VAL A 31 -3.69 3.32 -25.85
C VAL A 31 -4.34 2.16 -26.59
N GLY A 32 -5.14 1.37 -25.87
CA GLY A 32 -5.85 0.20 -26.38
C GLY A 32 -6.18 -0.82 -25.29
N THR A 33 -5.30 -0.97 -24.29
CA THR A 33 -5.52 -1.83 -23.10
C THR A 33 -5.42 -1.03 -21.80
N GLY A 34 -4.76 0.13 -21.79
CA GLY A 34 -4.66 0.98 -20.61
C GLY A 34 -6.01 1.60 -20.20
N GLU A 35 -6.91 1.88 -21.15
CA GLU A 35 -8.19 2.53 -20.85
C GLU A 35 -9.23 1.54 -20.28
N LEU A 36 -9.24 0.30 -20.79
CA LEU A 36 -10.00 -0.80 -20.20
C LEU A 36 -9.48 -1.14 -18.80
N LEU A 37 -8.15 -1.22 -18.63
CA LEU A 37 -7.56 -1.53 -17.34
C LEU A 37 -7.71 -0.37 -16.33
N ALA A 38 -7.65 0.87 -16.78
CA ALA A 38 -7.88 2.05 -15.93
C ALA A 38 -9.35 2.14 -15.48
N SER A 39 -10.30 1.83 -16.36
CA SER A 39 -11.72 1.74 -16.01
C SER A 39 -11.98 0.64 -14.98
N GLU A 40 -11.43 -0.56 -15.19
CA GLU A 40 -11.50 -1.66 -14.22
C GLU A 40 -10.86 -1.29 -12.87
N GLN A 41 -9.70 -0.62 -12.90
CA GLN A 41 -9.04 -0.15 -11.68
C GLN A 41 -9.90 0.87 -10.93
N ALA A 42 -10.53 1.82 -11.62
CA ALA A 42 -11.44 2.78 -11.02
C ALA A 42 -12.66 2.12 -10.35
N HIS A 43 -13.20 1.07 -10.97
CA HIS A 43 -14.26 0.26 -10.37
C HIS A 43 -13.80 -0.46 -9.10
N VAL A 44 -12.62 -1.08 -9.11
CA VAL A 44 -12.01 -1.74 -7.95
C VAL A 44 -11.73 -0.75 -6.82
N ASP A 45 -11.16 0.40 -7.14
CA ASP A 45 -10.84 1.46 -6.18
C ASP A 45 -12.12 1.96 -5.48
N ARG A 46 -13.19 2.20 -6.25
CA ARG A 46 -14.49 2.59 -5.71
C ARG A 46 -15.10 1.49 -4.84
N ALA A 47 -15.02 0.23 -5.25
CA ALA A 47 -15.51 -0.90 -4.46
C ALA A 47 -14.77 -1.01 -3.11
N THR A 48 -13.45 -0.81 -3.12
CA THR A 48 -12.59 -0.80 -1.93
C THR A 48 -12.98 0.32 -0.95
N LEU A 49 -13.23 1.54 -1.45
CA LEU A 49 -13.75 2.64 -0.63
C LEU A 49 -15.12 2.30 -0.03
N MET A 50 -16.04 1.77 -0.84
CA MET A 50 -17.38 1.40 -0.37
C MET A 50 -17.30 0.35 0.74
N GLN A 51 -16.45 -0.66 0.59
CA GLN A 51 -16.24 -1.68 1.61
C GLN A 51 -15.68 -1.05 2.90
N THR A 52 -14.71 -0.15 2.78
CA THR A 52 -14.10 0.53 3.94
C THR A 52 -15.12 1.39 4.69
N LEU A 53 -15.91 2.19 3.97
CA LEU A 53 -16.98 3.02 4.55
C LEU A 53 -18.13 2.21 5.14
N SER A 54 -18.29 0.96 4.71
CA SER A 54 -19.31 0.04 5.22
C SER A 54 -18.90 -0.68 6.50
N ARG A 55 -17.63 -0.60 6.92
CA ARG A 55 -17.19 -1.21 8.17
C ARG A 55 -17.81 -0.51 9.37
N GLU A 56 -18.25 -1.28 10.36
CA GLU A 56 -18.97 -0.77 11.53
C GLU A 56 -18.16 0.26 12.32
N ASP A 57 -16.86 0.01 12.51
CA ASP A 57 -15.95 0.92 13.20
C ASP A 57 -15.81 2.28 12.49
N ILE A 58 -15.80 2.27 11.16
CA ILE A 58 -15.77 3.49 10.35
C ILE A 58 -17.13 4.20 10.39
N ARG A 59 -18.26 3.47 10.33
CA ARG A 59 -19.61 4.04 10.44
C ARG A 59 -19.79 4.77 11.76
N GLU A 60 -19.49 4.11 12.88
CA GLU A 60 -19.55 4.73 14.21
C GLU A 60 -18.66 5.97 14.29
N GLN A 61 -17.44 5.90 13.74
CA GLN A 61 -16.53 7.04 13.78
C GLN A 61 -17.04 8.22 12.94
N MET A 62 -17.64 7.98 11.79
CA MET A 62 -18.27 9.04 10.98
C MET A 62 -19.46 9.66 11.70
N GLU A 63 -20.31 8.85 12.32
CA GLU A 63 -21.46 9.32 13.11
C GLU A 63 -21.02 10.18 14.30
N ARG A 64 -19.96 9.79 15.01
CA ARG A 64 -19.33 10.60 16.07
C ARG A 64 -18.82 11.95 15.56
N MET A 65 -18.40 12.03 14.30
CA MET A 65 -18.00 13.27 13.63
C MET A 65 -19.19 14.04 13.03
N GLY A 66 -20.42 13.57 13.19
CA GLY A 66 -21.63 14.19 12.65
C GLY A 66 -21.86 13.94 11.15
N VAL A 67 -21.21 12.93 10.57
CA VAL A 67 -21.35 12.55 9.16
C VAL A 67 -22.15 11.26 9.07
N SER A 68 -23.32 11.30 8.41
CA SER A 68 -24.07 10.08 8.12
C SER A 68 -23.34 9.20 7.10
N PRO A 69 -23.26 7.87 7.29
CA PRO A 69 -22.63 6.95 6.36
C PRO A 69 -23.19 7.04 4.93
N GLU A 70 -24.50 7.28 4.80
CA GLU A 70 -25.18 7.37 3.52
C GLU A 70 -24.71 8.61 2.73
N ALA A 71 -24.57 9.76 3.40
CA ALA A 71 -24.03 10.97 2.78
C ALA A 71 -22.53 10.85 2.41
N ALA A 72 -21.76 10.02 3.12
CA ALA A 72 -20.39 9.72 2.75
C ALA A 72 -20.33 8.86 1.47
N GLN A 73 -21.19 7.83 1.38
CA GLN A 73 -21.29 6.98 0.20
C GLN A 73 -21.75 7.77 -1.04
N GLU A 74 -22.72 8.66 -0.87
CA GLU A 74 -23.19 9.54 -1.96
C GLU A 74 -22.10 10.50 -2.44
N ARG A 75 -21.22 10.98 -1.55
CA ARG A 75 -20.08 11.80 -1.97
C ARG A 75 -19.10 11.01 -2.80
N VAL A 76 -18.76 9.79 -2.38
CA VAL A 76 -17.88 8.92 -3.18
C VAL A 76 -18.52 8.61 -4.52
N SER A 77 -19.82 8.31 -4.60
CA SER A 77 -20.48 8.03 -5.89
C SER A 77 -20.43 9.19 -6.88
N ARG A 78 -20.32 10.43 -6.39
CA ARG A 78 -20.19 11.65 -7.20
C ARG A 78 -18.74 12.04 -7.52
N MET A 79 -17.75 11.41 -6.88
CA MET A 79 -16.34 11.66 -7.15
C MET A 79 -15.91 11.07 -8.49
N THR A 80 -14.97 11.76 -9.14
CA THR A 80 -14.25 11.27 -10.32
C THR A 80 -13.33 10.11 -9.95
N ASP A 81 -12.94 9.33 -10.94
CA ASP A 81 -12.09 8.16 -10.74
C ASP A 81 -10.70 8.54 -10.19
N ALA A 82 -10.17 9.69 -10.61
CA ALA A 82 -8.91 10.22 -10.10
C ALA A 82 -9.01 10.62 -8.60
N GLU A 83 -10.11 11.24 -8.19
CA GLU A 83 -10.35 11.62 -6.79
C GLU A 83 -10.52 10.39 -5.89
N VAL A 84 -11.19 9.35 -6.40
CA VAL A 84 -11.34 8.05 -5.72
C VAL A 84 -9.98 7.38 -5.51
N ALA A 85 -9.15 7.34 -6.55
CA ALA A 85 -7.80 6.78 -6.46
C ALA A 85 -6.92 7.55 -5.46
N GLU A 86 -6.95 8.88 -5.49
CA GLU A 86 -6.21 9.72 -4.55
C GLU A 86 -6.69 9.51 -3.10
N LEU A 87 -8.01 9.42 -2.88
CA LEU A 87 -8.57 9.17 -1.56
C LEU A 87 -8.14 7.80 -1.01
N ASN A 88 -8.17 6.75 -1.84
CA ASN A 88 -7.69 5.43 -1.46
C ASN A 88 -6.22 5.43 -1.06
N GLN A 89 -5.37 6.13 -1.80
CA GLN A 89 -3.95 6.26 -1.46
C GLN A 89 -3.77 6.91 -0.09
N ARG A 90 -4.49 8.02 0.17
CA ARG A 90 -4.45 8.67 1.48
C ARG A 90 -4.96 7.76 2.61
N LEU A 91 -6.02 7.00 2.39
CA LEU A 91 -6.54 6.04 3.38
C LEU A 91 -5.58 4.87 3.62
N ALA A 92 -4.84 4.43 2.61
CA ALA A 92 -3.81 3.39 2.74
C ALA A 92 -2.57 3.87 3.50
N GLU A 93 -2.26 5.17 3.43
CA GLU A 93 -1.17 5.80 4.18
C GLU A 93 -1.52 6.03 5.65
N LEU A 94 -2.81 6.17 5.97
CA LEU A 94 -3.24 6.19 7.35
C LEU A 94 -2.99 4.79 7.93
N PRO A 95 -2.29 4.67 9.08
CA PRO A 95 -2.22 3.40 9.78
C PRO A 95 -3.68 3.03 10.08
N ALA A 96 -4.18 1.99 9.42
CA ALA A 96 -5.49 1.40 9.66
C ALA A 96 -5.47 0.81 11.07
N GLY A 97 -5.53 1.70 12.05
CA GLY A 97 -5.09 1.46 13.41
C GLY A 97 -6.15 0.71 14.19
N ALA A 98 -5.71 -0.40 14.77
CA ALA A 98 -6.35 -1.07 15.90
C ALA A 98 -7.76 -1.60 15.59
N GLY A 99 -7.88 -2.47 14.60
CA GLY A 99 -8.98 -3.42 14.61
C GLY A 99 -8.93 -4.20 15.93
N VAL A 100 -10.08 -4.43 16.58
CA VAL A 100 -10.16 -5.17 17.87
C VAL A 100 -9.40 -6.49 17.78
N VAL A 101 -9.52 -7.19 16.65
CA VAL A 101 -8.80 -8.45 16.39
C VAL A 101 -7.29 -8.25 16.39
N GLU A 102 -6.79 -7.21 15.73
CA GLU A 102 -5.35 -6.92 15.65
C GLU A 102 -4.80 -6.50 17.02
N THR A 103 -5.54 -5.66 17.77
CA THR A 103 -5.16 -5.28 19.14
C THR A 103 -5.14 -6.48 20.08
N VAL A 104 -6.15 -7.35 20.02
CA VAL A 104 -6.20 -8.59 20.83
C VAL A 104 -5.05 -9.52 20.46
N LEU A 105 -4.73 -9.66 19.16
CA LEU A 105 -3.60 -10.44 18.69
C LEU A 105 -2.27 -9.91 19.24
N ILE A 106 -2.04 -8.59 19.20
CA ILE A 106 -0.82 -7.96 19.74
C ILE A 106 -0.71 -8.20 21.24
N ILE A 107 -1.78 -7.98 22.00
CA ILE A 107 -1.80 -8.23 23.45
C ILE A 107 -1.48 -9.70 23.72
N PHE A 108 -2.12 -10.62 23.00
CA PHE A 108 -1.86 -12.05 23.11
C PHE A 108 -0.39 -12.40 22.85
N LEU A 109 0.22 -11.87 21.79
CA LEU A 109 1.64 -12.08 21.47
C LEU A 109 2.57 -11.55 22.58
N ILE A 110 2.27 -10.38 23.14
CA ILE A 110 3.03 -9.82 24.26
C ILE A 110 2.93 -10.75 25.48
N LEU A 111 1.73 -11.20 25.86
CA LEU A 111 1.54 -12.10 26.99
C LEU A 111 2.26 -13.44 26.80
N VAL A 112 2.19 -14.01 25.58
CA VAL A 112 2.92 -15.23 25.21
C VAL A 112 4.43 -15.04 25.38
N LEU A 113 4.98 -13.89 24.95
CA LEU A 113 6.41 -13.60 25.07
C LEU A 113 6.83 -13.43 26.54
N LEU A 114 6.02 -12.73 27.34
CA LEU A 114 6.28 -12.55 28.78
C LEU A 114 6.25 -13.88 29.54
N ASP A 115 5.37 -14.79 29.14
CA ASP A 115 5.28 -16.14 29.70
C ASP A 115 6.49 -17.00 29.31
N ALA A 116 6.90 -16.95 28.03
CA ALA A 116 8.11 -17.63 27.56
C ALA A 116 9.40 -17.12 28.23
N LEU A 117 9.43 -15.86 28.67
CA LEU A 117 10.54 -15.29 29.46
C LEU A 117 10.45 -15.60 30.95
N GLY A 118 9.36 -16.22 31.42
CA GLY A 118 9.12 -16.52 32.83
C GLY A 118 8.80 -15.30 33.70
N VAL A 119 8.39 -14.18 33.09
CA VAL A 119 7.94 -12.98 33.83
C VAL A 119 6.51 -13.16 34.34
N THR A 120 5.68 -13.87 33.57
CA THR A 120 4.29 -14.22 33.90
C THR A 120 4.06 -15.72 33.72
N ASP A 121 3.00 -16.27 34.33
CA ASP A 121 2.52 -17.65 34.09
C ASP A 121 1.01 -17.60 33.87
N ILE A 122 0.61 -17.30 32.63
CA ILE A 122 -0.81 -17.13 32.25
C ILE A 122 -1.27 -18.30 31.39
N PHE A 123 -0.37 -18.88 30.58
CA PHE A 123 -0.65 -19.96 29.66
C PHE A 123 0.05 -21.25 30.10
N SER A 124 -0.72 -22.18 30.65
CA SER A 124 -0.24 -23.47 31.17
C SER A 124 0.46 -24.39 30.14
N PHE A 125 0.43 -24.04 28.86
CA PHE A 125 1.07 -24.76 27.77
C PHE A 125 2.40 -24.13 27.32
N ILE A 126 2.72 -22.92 27.77
CA ILE A 126 4.00 -22.27 27.48
C ILE A 126 4.98 -22.68 28.56
N ARG A 127 6.19 -23.08 28.14
CA ARG A 127 7.29 -23.39 29.07
C ARG A 127 8.32 -22.28 28.96
N PRO A 128 8.74 -21.68 30.08
CA PRO A 128 9.73 -20.62 30.06
C PRO A 128 11.06 -21.16 29.50
N VAL A 129 11.67 -20.37 28.62
CA VAL A 129 13.01 -20.64 28.09
C VAL A 129 13.99 -20.44 29.24
N ARG A 130 14.61 -21.54 29.66
CA ARG A 130 15.69 -21.55 30.66
C ARG A 130 17.03 -21.18 30.03
#